data_AF-A0A523PIP2-F1
#
_entry.id   AF-A0A523PIP2-F1
#
_cell.length_a   1.000
_cell.length_b   1.000
_cell.length_c   1.000
_cell.angle_alpha   90.00
_cell.angle_beta   90.00
_cell.angle_gamma   90.00
#
_symmetry.space_group_name_H-M   'P 1'
#
loop_
_entity.id
_entity.type
_entity.pdbx_description
1 polymer ?
#
loop_
_entity_poly.entity_id
_entity_poly.type
_entity_poly.pdbx_seq_one_letter_code
_entity_poly.pdbx_strand_id
1 'polypeptide(L)'
;MKTERRNGRLATRFGLALAASALLAIPAAGQERRRNDDAYESLMERLHAGMSALDELGRHDALDIVRRISRELREEQESARREQERGGERENGEVREVRRRMRTMRIGVETFLEAGDREAADRVEHAMHARELIIERVDNAKAMQVRETAPDRGELAELLAHAAELRAEWGHPDRAEALADLSQVYAEQAQRRRRAEREGRTAERERPAGLDSLERRVGILRLARAAYAEAGRREAAEALVQAIHYGELALEHAKPDVLAEALATVPHTGNLIELLQGAGGLYREFGNADRQHAVSSLAEYYTSRARVRPRERDAGEEQEAESESEHEAEHERDIDQLEHRMEILRLARGAHARAAHRDDAEGGHRAAAEVLVRFLHVAELQREGARQEALAQAFEGLSMGRVIELLQDASRVYREWGQASRAELCHELAEYYASRGRARAAESEDPDVSEQSGELQERRRERPEQGAVDRLANRVERLQEELRQVRVTLRRLAGERR
;
A
#
# COMPACT_ATOMS: atom_id res chain seq x y z
N MET A 1 -51.76 -36.38 -18.35
CA MET A 1 -50.84 -37.13 -17.46
C MET A 1 -49.41 -37.38 -17.98
N LYS A 2 -49.15 -38.02 -19.14
CA LYS A 2 -47.75 -38.23 -19.62
C LYS A 2 -47.07 -36.95 -20.12
N THR A 3 -47.82 -35.96 -20.60
CA THR A 3 -47.34 -34.66 -21.08
C THR A 3 -47.04 -33.67 -19.95
N GLU A 4 -47.86 -33.61 -18.90
CA GLU A 4 -47.62 -32.74 -17.72
C GLU A 4 -46.34 -33.10 -16.97
N ARG A 5 -46.06 -34.41 -16.77
CA ARG A 5 -44.81 -34.85 -16.13
C ARG A 5 -43.57 -34.54 -16.97
N ARG A 6 -43.71 -34.37 -18.29
CA ARG A 6 -42.61 -34.02 -19.19
C ARG A 6 -42.31 -32.52 -19.14
N ASN A 7 -43.35 -31.69 -19.03
CA ASN A 7 -43.23 -30.24 -18.92
C ASN A 7 -42.62 -29.81 -17.57
N GLY A 8 -43.02 -30.44 -16.46
CA GLY A 8 -42.44 -30.15 -15.13
C GLY A 8 -40.93 -30.44 -15.02
N ARG A 9 -40.43 -31.46 -15.73
CA ARG A 9 -38.99 -31.78 -15.77
C ARG A 9 -38.16 -30.80 -16.60
N LEU A 10 -38.75 -30.24 -17.66
CA LEU A 10 -38.10 -29.20 -18.46
C LEU A 10 -38.04 -27.90 -17.67
N ALA A 11 -39.13 -27.50 -17.01
CA ALA A 11 -39.18 -26.32 -16.15
C ALA A 11 -38.14 -26.39 -15.00
N THR A 12 -38.03 -27.55 -14.33
CA THR A 12 -37.04 -27.75 -13.25
C THR A 12 -35.59 -27.60 -13.73
N ARG A 13 -35.28 -28.13 -14.92
CA ARG A 13 -33.94 -28.03 -15.50
C ARG A 13 -33.62 -26.63 -15.97
N PHE A 14 -34.62 -25.91 -16.48
CA PHE A 14 -34.47 -24.53 -16.91
C PHE A 14 -34.27 -23.58 -15.71
N GLY A 15 -35.04 -23.76 -14.63
CA GLY A 15 -34.89 -22.99 -13.40
C GLY A 15 -33.53 -23.18 -12.71
N LEU A 16 -33.02 -24.42 -12.65
CA LEU A 16 -31.69 -24.71 -12.12
C LEU A 16 -30.55 -24.15 -12.99
N ALA A 17 -30.72 -24.19 -14.32
CA ALA A 17 -29.74 -23.61 -15.24
C ALA A 17 -29.69 -22.09 -15.15
N LEU A 18 -30.85 -21.43 -14.99
CA LEU A 18 -30.95 -19.99 -14.78
C LEU A 18 -30.36 -19.55 -13.44
N ALA A 19 -30.63 -20.29 -12.35
CA ALA A 19 -30.05 -20.02 -11.03
C ALA A 19 -28.51 -20.18 -11.04
N ALA A 20 -28.00 -21.23 -11.68
CA ALA A 20 -26.57 -21.43 -11.86
C ALA A 20 -25.92 -20.35 -12.75
N SER A 21 -26.60 -19.93 -13.82
CA SER A 21 -26.12 -18.86 -14.70
C SER A 21 -26.12 -17.49 -14.02
N ALA A 22 -27.05 -17.22 -13.10
CA ALA A 22 -27.07 -15.99 -12.31
C ALA A 22 -25.91 -15.96 -11.30
N LEU A 23 -25.64 -17.08 -10.62
CA LEU A 23 -24.53 -17.20 -9.67
C LEU A 23 -23.14 -17.09 -10.34
N LEU A 24 -23.01 -17.53 -11.59
CA LEU A 24 -21.76 -17.43 -12.36
C LEU A 24 -21.48 -16.01 -12.90
N ALA A 25 -22.47 -15.11 -12.94
CA ALA A 25 -22.31 -13.76 -13.47
C ALA A 25 -21.84 -12.72 -12.43
N ILE A 26 -21.86 -13.08 -11.14
CA ILE A 26 -21.52 -12.19 -10.00
C ILE A 26 -20.09 -11.63 -10.06
N PRO A 27 -19.03 -12.37 -10.48
CA PRO A 27 -17.66 -11.84 -10.50
C PRO A 27 -17.40 -10.77 -11.58
N ALA A 28 -18.22 -10.71 -12.63
CA ALA A 28 -17.97 -9.85 -13.79
C ALA A 28 -18.49 -8.41 -13.62
N ALA A 29 -19.41 -8.16 -12.69
CA ALA A 29 -20.04 -6.85 -12.49
C ALA A 29 -19.25 -5.88 -11.57
N GLY A 30 -18.12 -6.32 -11.00
CA GLY A 30 -17.38 -5.56 -9.99
C GLY A 30 -16.51 -4.40 -10.51
N GLN A 31 -16.23 -4.30 -11.81
CA GLN A 31 -15.16 -3.41 -12.31
C GLN A 31 -15.56 -2.26 -13.25
N GLU A 32 -16.83 -2.09 -13.66
CA GLU A 32 -17.26 -0.92 -14.47
C GLU A 32 -18.49 -0.22 -13.86
N ARG A 33 -18.26 0.71 -12.92
CA ARG A 33 -19.30 1.25 -12.01
C ARG A 33 -20.33 2.22 -12.60
N ARG A 34 -20.18 2.72 -13.83
CA ARG A 34 -21.19 3.62 -14.46
C ARG A 34 -22.11 2.94 -15.49
N ARG A 35 -21.85 1.67 -15.84
CA ARG A 35 -22.71 0.84 -16.71
C ARG A 35 -23.56 -0.18 -15.91
N ASN A 36 -23.61 -0.03 -14.59
CA ASN A 36 -23.99 -1.13 -13.69
C ASN A 36 -25.46 -1.13 -13.26
N ASP A 37 -26.22 -0.05 -13.46
CA ASP A 37 -27.64 -0.02 -13.07
C ASP A 37 -28.46 -1.01 -13.91
N ASP A 38 -28.24 -1.04 -15.23
CA ASP A 38 -28.88 -1.99 -16.15
C ASP A 38 -28.48 -3.45 -15.85
N ALA A 39 -27.21 -3.67 -15.47
CA ALA A 39 -26.70 -5.00 -15.13
C ALA A 39 -27.28 -5.51 -13.80
N TYR A 40 -27.45 -4.62 -12.83
CA TYR A 40 -28.07 -4.92 -11.56
C TYR A 40 -29.57 -5.21 -11.73
N GLU A 41 -30.29 -4.39 -12.50
CA GLU A 41 -31.70 -4.66 -12.83
C GLU A 41 -31.84 -6.02 -13.51
N SER A 42 -30.99 -6.33 -14.51
CA SER A 42 -30.99 -7.62 -15.19
C SER A 42 -30.72 -8.80 -14.24
N LEU A 43 -29.82 -8.63 -13.26
CA LEU A 43 -29.54 -9.64 -12.25
C LEU A 43 -30.76 -9.85 -11.34
N MET A 44 -31.41 -8.77 -10.90
CA MET A 44 -32.58 -8.82 -10.03
C MET A 44 -33.79 -9.45 -10.73
N GLU A 45 -33.99 -9.17 -12.02
CA GLU A 45 -35.00 -9.86 -12.84
C GLU A 45 -34.75 -11.37 -12.92
N ARG A 46 -33.50 -11.79 -13.13
CA ARG A 46 -33.12 -13.22 -13.16
C ARG A 46 -33.31 -13.89 -11.81
N LEU A 47 -32.96 -13.23 -10.72
CA LEU A 47 -33.20 -13.72 -9.37
C LEU A 47 -34.70 -13.86 -9.09
N HIS A 48 -35.52 -12.92 -9.55
CA HIS A 48 -36.97 -12.97 -9.41
C HIS A 48 -37.61 -14.13 -10.21
N ALA A 49 -37.15 -14.35 -11.45
CA ALA A 49 -37.54 -15.49 -12.25
C ALA A 49 -37.12 -16.82 -11.60
N GLY A 50 -35.91 -16.88 -11.03
CA GLY A 50 -35.42 -18.04 -10.28
C GLY A 50 -36.24 -18.32 -9.02
N MET A 51 -36.60 -17.29 -8.26
CA MET A 51 -37.47 -17.42 -7.08
C MET A 51 -38.85 -17.96 -7.45
N SER A 52 -39.47 -17.42 -8.51
CA SER A 52 -40.78 -17.87 -8.99
C SER A 52 -40.74 -19.35 -9.38
N ALA A 53 -39.70 -19.78 -10.11
CA ALA A 53 -39.53 -21.17 -10.49
C ALA A 53 -39.29 -22.10 -9.28
N LEU A 54 -38.56 -21.65 -8.25
CA LEU A 54 -38.32 -22.43 -7.03
C LEU A 54 -39.59 -22.58 -6.18
N ASP A 55 -40.42 -21.54 -6.15
CA ASP A 55 -41.71 -21.54 -5.44
C ASP A 55 -42.71 -22.51 -6.10
N GLU A 56 -42.84 -22.47 -7.44
CA GLU A 56 -43.65 -23.43 -8.21
C GLU A 56 -43.21 -24.89 -8.01
N LEU A 57 -41.93 -25.12 -7.69
CA LEU A 57 -41.36 -26.44 -7.44
C LEU A 57 -41.44 -26.89 -5.97
N GLY A 58 -42.01 -26.06 -5.09
CA GLY A 58 -42.12 -26.30 -3.65
C GLY A 58 -40.76 -26.44 -2.95
N ARG A 59 -39.74 -25.72 -3.42
CA ARG A 59 -38.36 -25.79 -2.89
C ARG A 59 -38.08 -24.63 -1.94
N HIS A 60 -38.77 -24.62 -0.80
CA HIS A 60 -38.70 -23.53 0.17
C HIS A 60 -37.28 -23.28 0.72
N ASP A 61 -36.49 -24.32 0.98
CA ASP A 61 -35.11 -24.15 1.47
C ASP A 61 -34.20 -23.41 0.48
N ALA A 62 -34.33 -23.71 -0.82
CA ALA A 62 -33.58 -23.02 -1.87
C ALA A 62 -34.11 -21.61 -2.10
N LEU A 63 -35.43 -21.43 -1.98
CA LEU A 63 -36.09 -20.13 -2.09
C LEU A 63 -35.62 -19.16 -1.01
N ASP A 64 -35.44 -19.63 0.22
CA ASP A 64 -34.96 -18.80 1.34
C ASP A 64 -33.50 -18.35 1.15
N ILE A 65 -32.65 -19.21 0.58
CA ILE A 65 -31.28 -18.84 0.20
C ILE A 65 -31.30 -17.73 -0.86
N VAL A 66 -32.11 -17.87 -1.91
CA VAL A 66 -32.19 -16.86 -2.98
C VAL A 66 -32.82 -15.55 -2.47
N ARG A 67 -33.81 -15.61 -1.59
CA ARG A 67 -34.40 -14.42 -0.93
C ARG A 67 -33.39 -13.67 -0.07
N ARG A 68 -32.53 -14.39 0.65
CA ARG A 68 -31.46 -13.78 1.45
C ARG A 68 -30.46 -13.05 0.54
N ILE A 69 -29.98 -13.72 -0.50
CA ILE A 69 -29.05 -13.14 -1.49
C ILE A 69 -29.67 -11.89 -2.15
N SER A 70 -30.94 -11.96 -2.54
CA SER A 70 -31.65 -10.82 -3.14
C SER A 70 -31.82 -9.64 -2.18
N ARG A 71 -31.89 -9.88 -0.87
CA ARG A 71 -32.00 -8.81 0.14
C ARG A 71 -30.64 -8.15 0.37
N GLU A 72 -29.59 -8.95 0.56
CA GLU A 72 -28.22 -8.47 0.72
C GLU A 72 -27.80 -7.61 -0.48
N LEU A 73 -28.10 -8.06 -1.71
CA LEU A 73 -27.82 -7.27 -2.92
C LEU A 73 -28.60 -5.94 -2.98
N ARG A 74 -29.82 -5.85 -2.44
CA ARG A 74 -30.59 -4.60 -2.39
C ARG A 74 -30.04 -3.64 -1.35
N GLU A 75 -29.70 -4.14 -0.18
CA GLU A 75 -29.10 -3.36 0.89
C GLU A 75 -27.73 -2.80 0.48
N GLU A 76 -26.93 -3.58 -0.25
CA GLU A 76 -25.65 -3.14 -0.81
C GLU A 76 -25.84 -2.05 -1.89
N GLN A 77 -26.80 -2.21 -2.80
CA GLN A 77 -27.08 -1.21 -3.83
C GLN A 77 -27.61 0.11 -3.23
N GLU A 78 -28.54 0.04 -2.27
CA GLU A 78 -29.04 1.23 -1.58
C GLU A 78 -27.93 1.94 -0.80
N SER A 79 -27.04 1.18 -0.17
CA SER A 79 -25.88 1.74 0.55
C SER A 79 -24.93 2.44 -0.41
N ALA A 80 -24.59 1.79 -1.54
CA ALA A 80 -23.77 2.38 -2.59
C ALA A 80 -24.40 3.65 -3.20
N ARG A 81 -25.73 3.67 -3.38
CA ARG A 81 -26.46 4.84 -3.88
C ARG A 81 -26.46 5.99 -2.87
N ARG A 82 -26.69 5.71 -1.58
CA ARG A 82 -26.61 6.71 -0.50
C ARG A 82 -25.20 7.27 -0.36
N GLU A 83 -24.17 6.46 -0.56
CA GLU A 83 -22.78 6.90 -0.58
C GLU A 83 -22.47 7.79 -1.79
N GLN A 84 -23.00 7.45 -2.98
CA GLN A 84 -22.86 8.29 -4.17
C GLN A 84 -23.57 9.64 -4.02
N GLU A 85 -24.80 9.65 -3.49
CA GLU A 85 -25.57 10.88 -3.25
C GLU A 85 -24.85 11.78 -2.22
N ARG A 86 -24.30 11.20 -1.14
CA ARG A 86 -23.49 11.94 -0.15
C ARG A 86 -22.15 12.41 -0.68
N GLY A 87 -21.53 11.66 -1.59
CA GLY A 87 -20.27 12.03 -2.25
C GLY A 87 -20.46 13.19 -3.24
N GLY A 88 -21.52 13.17 -4.04
CA GLY A 88 -21.79 14.16 -5.08
C GLY A 88 -22.12 15.56 -4.57
N GLU A 89 -22.78 15.69 -3.41
CA GLU A 89 -23.09 17.00 -2.83
C GLU A 89 -21.87 17.70 -2.21
N ARG A 90 -20.98 16.95 -1.55
CA ARG A 90 -19.73 17.48 -0.98
C ARG A 90 -18.74 17.88 -2.08
N GLU A 91 -18.62 17.06 -3.11
CA GLU A 91 -17.72 17.30 -4.25
C GLU A 91 -18.11 18.60 -5.01
N ASN A 92 -19.41 18.91 -5.12
CA ASN A 92 -19.87 20.15 -5.72
C ASN A 92 -19.56 21.40 -4.88
N GLY A 93 -19.52 21.29 -3.55
CA GLY A 93 -19.15 22.39 -2.66
C GLY A 93 -17.68 22.76 -2.76
N GLU A 94 -16.81 21.75 -2.68
CA GLU A 94 -15.34 21.93 -2.76
C GLU A 94 -14.91 22.46 -4.13
N VAL A 95 -15.45 21.92 -5.22
CA VAL A 95 -15.14 22.38 -6.58
C VAL A 95 -15.59 23.83 -6.80
N ARG A 96 -16.75 24.23 -6.24
CA ARG A 96 -17.21 25.63 -6.29
C ARG A 96 -16.27 26.56 -5.52
N GLU A 97 -15.81 26.15 -4.35
CA GLU A 97 -14.90 26.94 -3.54
C GLU A 97 -13.54 27.11 -4.23
N VAL A 98 -12.97 26.03 -4.78
CA VAL A 98 -11.69 26.11 -5.52
C VAL A 98 -11.83 27.02 -6.75
N ARG A 99 -12.92 26.92 -7.52
CA ARG A 99 -13.19 27.82 -8.64
C ARG A 99 -13.37 29.27 -8.20
N ARG A 100 -13.98 29.53 -7.04
CA ARG A 100 -14.06 30.89 -6.46
C ARG A 100 -12.66 31.43 -6.16
N ARG A 101 -11.79 30.65 -5.51
CA ARG A 101 -10.41 31.05 -5.20
C ARG A 101 -9.58 31.28 -6.46
N MET A 102 -9.75 30.44 -7.50
CA MET A 102 -9.08 30.65 -8.79
C MET A 102 -9.50 31.94 -9.49
N ARG A 103 -10.77 32.36 -9.38
CA ARG A 103 -11.20 33.67 -9.91
C ARG A 103 -10.49 34.82 -9.23
N THR A 104 -10.31 34.75 -7.91
CA THR A 104 -9.52 35.73 -7.16
C THR A 104 -8.03 35.69 -7.54
N MET A 105 -7.44 34.50 -7.71
CA MET A 105 -6.05 34.38 -8.18
C MET A 105 -5.85 35.00 -9.57
N ARG A 106 -6.84 34.88 -10.46
CA ARG A 106 -6.81 35.53 -11.78
C ARG A 106 -6.71 37.05 -11.68
N ILE A 107 -7.36 37.66 -10.68
CA ILE A 107 -7.18 39.10 -10.40
C ILE A 107 -5.71 39.38 -10.09
N GLY A 108 -5.05 38.51 -9.31
CA GLY A 108 -3.62 38.62 -8.99
C GLY A 108 -2.72 38.52 -10.22
N VAL A 109 -3.00 37.57 -11.12
CA VAL A 109 -2.32 37.45 -12.42
C VAL A 109 -2.46 38.74 -13.23
N GLU A 110 -3.69 39.24 -13.38
CA GLU A 110 -3.96 40.49 -14.09
C GLU A 110 -3.21 41.67 -13.45
N THR A 111 -3.16 41.74 -12.11
CA THR A 111 -2.40 42.77 -11.39
C THR A 111 -0.92 42.71 -11.75
N PHE A 112 -0.30 41.53 -11.72
CA PHE A 112 1.13 41.40 -12.01
C PHE A 112 1.46 41.69 -13.48
N LEU A 113 0.59 41.29 -14.41
CA LEU A 113 0.74 41.64 -15.82
C LEU A 113 0.62 43.16 -16.04
N GLU A 114 -0.32 43.83 -15.38
CA GLU A 114 -0.47 45.29 -15.41
C GLU A 114 0.75 46.02 -14.79
N ALA A 115 1.37 45.44 -13.76
CA ALA A 115 2.58 45.96 -13.12
C ALA A 115 3.87 45.67 -13.93
N GLY A 116 3.79 44.80 -14.96
CA GLY A 116 4.94 44.35 -15.74
C GLY A 116 5.76 43.22 -15.10
N ASP A 117 5.30 42.65 -13.99
CA ASP A 117 5.95 41.52 -13.31
C ASP A 117 5.44 40.19 -13.87
N ARG A 118 6.03 39.75 -14.98
CA ARG A 118 5.64 38.50 -15.64
C ARG A 118 5.98 37.26 -14.81
N GLU A 119 7.05 37.31 -14.02
CA GLU A 119 7.48 36.16 -13.23
C GLU A 119 6.47 35.87 -12.10
N ALA A 120 6.01 36.91 -11.41
CA ALA A 120 4.96 36.76 -10.40
C ALA A 120 3.64 36.29 -11.01
N ALA A 121 3.27 36.81 -12.18
CA ALA A 121 2.09 36.36 -12.92
C ALA A 121 2.17 34.86 -13.26
N ASP A 122 3.29 34.42 -13.84
CA ASP A 122 3.53 33.02 -14.21
C ASP A 122 3.46 32.10 -12.99
N ARG A 123 4.01 32.51 -11.84
CA ARG A 123 3.94 31.73 -10.60
C ARG A 123 2.50 31.57 -10.09
N VAL A 124 1.69 32.62 -10.15
CA VAL A 124 0.27 32.54 -9.75
C VAL A 124 -0.52 31.68 -10.75
N GLU A 125 -0.27 31.81 -12.05
CA GLU A 125 -0.87 30.95 -13.08
C GLU A 125 -0.49 29.48 -12.88
N HIS A 126 0.78 29.18 -12.60
CA HIS A 126 1.26 27.83 -12.34
C HIS A 126 0.58 27.21 -11.11
N ALA A 127 0.35 28.02 -10.06
CA ALA A 127 -0.44 27.61 -8.90
C ALA A 127 -1.92 27.34 -9.23
N MET A 128 -2.52 28.11 -10.15
CA MET A 128 -3.87 27.87 -10.65
C MET A 128 -3.94 26.55 -11.42
N HIS A 129 -2.99 26.33 -12.34
CA HIS A 129 -2.94 25.12 -13.15
C HIS A 129 -2.76 23.85 -12.30
N ALA A 130 -1.88 23.89 -11.29
CA ALA A 130 -1.74 22.80 -10.34
C ALA A 130 -3.06 22.43 -9.64
N ARG A 131 -3.91 23.42 -9.35
CA ARG A 131 -5.22 23.21 -8.70
C ARG A 131 -6.29 22.72 -9.64
N GLU A 132 -6.29 23.17 -10.89
CA GLU A 132 -7.16 22.63 -11.95
C GLU A 132 -6.91 21.13 -12.11
N LEU A 133 -5.63 20.72 -12.18
CA LEU A 133 -5.26 19.30 -12.27
C LEU A 133 -5.72 18.47 -11.06
N ILE A 134 -5.85 19.09 -9.87
CA ILE A 134 -6.42 18.41 -8.69
C ILE A 134 -7.93 18.24 -8.85
N ILE A 135 -8.65 19.28 -9.31
CA ILE A 135 -10.10 19.22 -9.55
C ILE A 135 -10.43 18.18 -10.62
N GLU A 136 -9.66 18.13 -11.69
CA GLU A 136 -9.86 17.22 -12.81
C GLU A 136 -9.46 15.77 -12.49
N ARG A 137 -8.92 15.52 -11.29
CA ARG A 137 -8.42 14.20 -10.84
C ARG A 137 -7.43 13.58 -11.83
N VAL A 138 -6.65 14.42 -12.51
CA VAL A 138 -5.60 13.98 -13.42
C VAL A 138 -4.44 13.47 -12.58
N ASP A 139 -4.20 12.16 -12.63
CA ASP A 139 -3.13 11.50 -11.88
C ASP A 139 -2.12 10.90 -12.85
N ASN A 140 -1.29 11.77 -13.42
CA ASN A 140 -0.20 11.38 -14.30
C ASN A 140 1.11 12.08 -13.88
N ALA A 141 2.24 11.55 -14.34
CA ALA A 141 3.56 12.05 -13.96
C ALA A 141 3.75 13.55 -14.26
N LYS A 142 3.15 14.05 -15.35
CA LYS A 142 3.20 15.47 -15.72
C LYS A 142 2.39 16.34 -14.75
N ALA A 143 1.21 15.88 -14.32
CA ALA A 143 0.39 16.58 -13.35
C ALA A 143 1.05 16.62 -11.96
N MET A 144 1.72 15.54 -11.56
CA MET A 144 2.53 15.52 -10.34
C MET A 144 3.68 16.53 -10.40
N GLN A 145 4.41 16.59 -11.52
CA GLN A 145 5.49 17.56 -11.69
C GLN A 145 5.02 19.02 -11.62
N VAL A 146 3.86 19.32 -12.22
CA VAL A 146 3.24 20.66 -12.12
C VAL A 146 2.90 20.99 -10.66
N ARG A 147 2.35 20.04 -9.90
CA ARG A 147 2.03 20.23 -8.48
C ARG A 147 3.26 20.44 -7.60
N GLU A 148 4.35 19.73 -7.88
CA GLU A 148 5.62 19.85 -7.13
C GLU A 148 6.35 21.16 -7.38
N THR A 149 6.20 21.74 -8.57
CA THR A 149 6.86 22.98 -8.98
C THR A 149 6.00 24.23 -8.76
N ALA A 150 4.74 24.05 -8.37
CA ALA A 150 3.86 25.15 -8.00
C ALA A 150 4.35 25.83 -6.71
N PRO A 151 4.20 27.16 -6.59
CA PRO A 151 4.57 27.86 -5.37
C PRO A 151 3.75 27.31 -4.20
N ASP A 152 4.42 27.16 -3.07
CA ASP A 152 3.77 26.63 -1.87
C ASP A 152 2.72 27.62 -1.32
N ARG A 153 1.97 27.22 -0.30
CA ARG A 153 0.90 28.07 0.26
C ARG A 153 1.45 29.35 0.91
N GLY A 154 2.65 29.33 1.47
CA GLY A 154 3.27 30.52 2.06
C GLY A 154 3.71 31.49 0.98
N GLU A 155 4.42 30.99 -0.03
CA GLU A 155 4.83 31.78 -1.19
C GLU A 155 3.65 32.38 -1.94
N LEU A 156 2.58 31.60 -2.14
CA LEU A 156 1.37 32.09 -2.78
C LEU A 156 0.65 33.15 -1.93
N ALA A 157 0.72 33.06 -0.60
CA ALA A 157 0.17 34.10 0.27
C ALA A 157 0.91 35.42 0.08
N GLU A 158 2.25 35.39 0.01
CA GLU A 158 3.08 36.58 -0.21
C GLU A 158 2.80 37.23 -1.57
N LEU A 159 2.73 36.43 -2.63
CA LEU A 159 2.37 36.92 -3.98
C LEU A 159 0.99 37.60 -3.99
N LEU A 160 -0.02 36.99 -3.36
CA LEU A 160 -1.36 37.56 -3.33
C LEU A 160 -1.47 38.81 -2.44
N ALA A 161 -0.69 38.89 -1.36
CA ALA A 161 -0.59 40.09 -0.54
C ALA A 161 0.02 41.25 -1.34
N HIS A 162 1.10 41.00 -2.07
CA HIS A 162 1.73 42.02 -2.91
C HIS A 162 0.79 42.48 -4.04
N ALA A 163 0.06 41.56 -4.67
CA ALA A 163 -0.96 41.93 -5.64
C ALA A 163 -2.11 42.75 -5.03
N ALA A 164 -2.47 42.51 -3.76
CA ALA A 164 -3.46 43.32 -3.07
C ALA A 164 -2.97 44.77 -2.85
N GLU A 165 -1.72 44.95 -2.44
CA GLU A 165 -1.10 46.28 -2.27
C GLU A 165 -1.13 47.08 -3.58
N LEU A 166 -0.69 46.48 -4.69
CA LEU A 166 -0.72 47.10 -6.01
C LEU A 166 -2.13 47.53 -6.43
N ARG A 167 -3.14 46.67 -6.20
CA ARG A 167 -4.55 47.02 -6.51
C ARG A 167 -5.08 48.14 -5.61
N ALA A 168 -4.67 48.20 -4.36
CA ALA A 168 -5.04 49.28 -3.46
C ALA A 168 -4.44 50.62 -3.94
N GLU A 169 -3.16 50.63 -4.33
CA GLU A 169 -2.48 51.80 -4.88
C GLU A 169 -3.12 52.32 -6.16
N TRP A 170 -3.62 51.43 -7.02
CA TRP A 170 -4.32 51.80 -8.25
C TRP A 170 -5.79 52.18 -8.05
N GLY A 171 -6.27 52.25 -6.81
CA GLY A 171 -7.64 52.68 -6.50
C GLY A 171 -8.70 51.60 -6.74
N HIS A 172 -8.35 50.33 -6.60
CA HIS A 172 -9.27 49.19 -6.70
C HIS A 172 -9.43 48.46 -5.36
N PRO A 173 -10.03 49.09 -4.34
CA PRO A 173 -10.10 48.55 -2.98
C PRO A 173 -10.82 47.19 -2.90
N ASP A 174 -11.92 46.99 -3.64
CA ASP A 174 -12.67 45.73 -3.63
C ASP A 174 -11.81 44.54 -4.14
N ARG A 175 -10.94 44.79 -5.12
CA ARG A 175 -10.04 43.77 -5.68
C ARG A 175 -8.86 43.50 -4.74
N ALA A 176 -8.36 44.56 -4.10
CA ALA A 176 -7.33 44.45 -3.08
C ALA A 176 -7.82 43.63 -1.87
N GLU A 177 -9.03 43.90 -1.38
CA GLU A 177 -9.65 43.16 -0.28
C GLU A 177 -9.80 41.67 -0.62
N ALA A 178 -10.33 41.35 -1.81
CA ALA A 178 -10.47 39.95 -2.23
C ALA A 178 -9.13 39.19 -2.28
N LEU A 179 -8.06 39.85 -2.74
CA LEU A 179 -6.71 39.28 -2.79
C LEU A 179 -6.11 39.13 -1.37
N ALA A 180 -6.31 40.13 -0.51
CA ALA A 180 -5.85 40.12 0.88
C ALA A 180 -6.52 39.00 1.69
N ASP A 181 -7.84 38.84 1.58
CA ASP A 181 -8.59 37.74 2.20
C ASP A 181 -8.02 36.39 1.79
N LEU A 182 -7.77 36.20 0.49
CA LEU A 182 -7.24 34.95 -0.02
C LEU A 182 -5.80 34.69 0.43
N SER A 183 -4.98 35.74 0.49
CA SER A 183 -3.62 35.68 1.05
C SER A 183 -3.65 35.21 2.50
N GLN A 184 -4.50 35.81 3.34
CA GLN A 184 -4.64 35.42 4.75
C GLN A 184 -5.03 33.95 4.90
N VAL A 185 -5.98 33.46 4.11
CA VAL A 185 -6.39 32.05 4.12
C VAL A 185 -5.19 31.13 3.84
N TYR A 186 -4.33 31.46 2.88
CA TYR A 186 -3.14 30.64 2.61
C TYR A 186 -2.06 30.79 3.67
N ALA A 187 -1.85 31.98 4.22
CA ALA A 187 -0.91 32.20 5.32
C ALA A 187 -1.30 31.36 6.55
N GLU A 188 -2.58 31.36 6.94
CA GLU A 188 -3.08 30.54 8.03
C GLU A 188 -2.90 29.04 7.76
N GLN A 189 -3.18 28.59 6.53
CA GLN A 189 -2.97 27.19 6.15
C GLN A 189 -1.49 26.79 6.21
N ALA A 190 -0.58 27.66 5.77
CA ALA A 190 0.85 27.44 5.83
C ALA A 190 1.34 27.39 7.29
N GLN A 191 0.85 28.28 8.15
CA GLN A 191 1.18 28.28 9.58
C GLN A 191 0.67 27.02 10.29
N ARG A 192 -0.57 26.59 10.02
CA ARG A 192 -1.12 25.34 10.58
C ARG A 192 -0.27 24.14 10.18
N ARG A 193 0.15 24.06 8.92
CA ARG A 193 1.04 22.99 8.44
C ARG A 193 2.38 23.02 9.18
N ARG A 194 3.04 24.18 9.26
CA ARG A 194 4.31 24.33 9.99
C ARG A 194 4.18 23.97 11.48
N ARG A 195 3.04 24.31 12.09
CA ARG A 195 2.75 23.97 13.49
C ARG A 195 2.58 22.46 13.67
N ALA A 196 1.80 21.80 12.82
CA ALA A 196 1.63 20.35 12.84
C ALA A 196 2.96 19.61 12.62
N GLU A 197 3.81 20.09 11.71
CA GLU A 197 5.15 19.55 11.49
C GLU A 197 6.07 19.72 12.71
N ARG A 198 5.95 20.84 13.43
CA ARG A 198 6.70 21.06 14.69
C ARG A 198 6.19 20.18 15.82
N GLU A 199 4.87 20.10 15.99
CA GLU A 199 4.21 19.29 17.02
C GLU A 199 4.48 17.79 16.80
N GLY A 200 4.46 17.32 15.55
CA GLY A 200 4.85 15.97 15.18
C GLY A 200 6.31 15.68 15.52
N ARG A 201 7.23 16.58 15.16
CA ARG A 201 8.66 16.43 15.50
C ARG A 201 8.94 16.49 17.01
N THR A 202 8.16 17.25 17.78
CA THR A 202 8.29 17.25 19.25
C THR A 202 7.73 15.97 19.86
N ALA A 203 6.58 15.48 19.38
CA ALA A 203 6.01 14.22 19.85
C ALA A 203 6.90 13.01 19.51
N GLU A 204 7.58 13.05 18.37
CA GLU A 204 8.56 12.05 17.96
C GLU A 204 9.85 12.10 18.79
N ARG A 205 10.29 13.29 19.23
CA ARG A 205 11.46 13.47 20.10
C ARG A 205 11.20 13.14 21.58
N GLU A 206 9.98 13.32 22.05
CA GLU A 206 9.58 13.05 23.45
C GLU A 206 9.08 11.62 23.66
N ARG A 207 8.95 10.82 22.60
CA ARG A 207 8.55 9.41 22.69
C ARG A 207 9.72 8.55 23.20
N PRO A 208 9.54 7.81 24.30
CA PRO A 208 10.52 6.81 24.74
C PRO A 208 10.80 5.79 23.63
N ALA A 209 12.08 5.52 23.39
CA ALA A 209 12.52 4.44 22.52
C ALA A 209 11.88 3.11 22.98
N GLY A 210 11.36 2.33 22.03
CA GLY A 210 10.71 1.04 22.31
C GLY A 210 9.19 1.08 22.52
N LEU A 211 8.55 2.25 22.64
CA LEU A 211 7.07 2.33 22.73
C LEU A 211 6.38 1.85 21.44
N ASP A 212 6.88 2.22 20.27
CA ASP A 212 6.32 1.74 19.00
C ASP A 212 6.53 0.22 18.82
N SER A 213 7.63 -0.31 19.35
CA SER A 213 7.88 -1.75 19.42
C SER A 213 6.86 -2.43 20.34
N LEU A 214 6.56 -1.83 21.49
CA LEU A 214 5.55 -2.31 22.43
C LEU A 214 4.12 -2.25 21.85
N GLU A 215 3.73 -1.14 21.22
CA GLU A 215 2.42 -0.98 20.56
C GLU A 215 2.22 -2.03 19.47
N ARG A 216 3.26 -2.25 18.64
CA ARG A 216 3.26 -3.30 17.61
C ARG A 216 3.10 -4.69 18.22
N ARG A 217 3.84 -5.02 19.28
CA ARG A 217 3.74 -6.32 19.97
C ARG A 217 2.35 -6.54 20.55
N VAL A 218 1.75 -5.54 21.19
CA VAL A 218 0.36 -5.61 21.71
C VAL A 218 -0.64 -5.78 20.57
N GLY A 219 -0.46 -5.06 19.46
CA GLY A 219 -1.25 -5.24 18.24
C GLY A 219 -1.21 -6.68 17.72
N ILE A 220 -0.03 -7.29 17.65
CA ILE A 220 0.15 -8.67 17.19
C ILE A 220 -0.49 -9.68 18.18
N LEU A 221 -0.42 -9.43 19.49
CA LEU A 221 -1.12 -10.26 20.48
C LEU A 221 -2.65 -10.21 20.29
N ARG A 222 -3.21 -9.03 19.99
CA ARG A 222 -4.64 -8.89 19.64
C ARG A 222 -4.99 -9.66 18.36
N LEU A 223 -4.10 -9.65 17.35
CA LEU A 223 -4.28 -10.46 16.14
C LEU A 223 -4.26 -11.96 16.44
N ALA A 224 -3.35 -12.43 17.27
CA ALA A 224 -3.29 -13.83 17.67
C ALA A 224 -4.55 -14.26 18.43
N ARG A 225 -5.08 -13.40 19.32
CA ARG A 225 -6.34 -13.62 20.03
C ARG A 225 -7.53 -13.71 19.08
N ALA A 226 -7.59 -12.83 18.08
CA ALA A 226 -8.65 -12.83 17.07
C ALA A 226 -8.67 -14.14 16.28
N ALA A 227 -7.50 -14.66 15.88
CA ALA A 227 -7.41 -15.94 15.16
C ALA A 227 -7.99 -17.11 15.96
N TYR A 228 -7.69 -17.19 17.27
CA TYR A 228 -8.24 -18.23 18.13
C TYR A 228 -9.74 -18.08 18.37
N ALA A 229 -10.24 -16.85 18.50
CA ALA A 229 -11.67 -16.58 18.64
C ALA A 229 -12.45 -16.98 17.38
N GLU A 230 -11.93 -16.64 16.19
CA GLU A 230 -12.49 -17.02 14.89
C GLU A 230 -12.48 -18.54 14.68
N ALA A 231 -11.45 -19.23 15.16
CA ALA A 231 -11.35 -20.70 15.15
C ALA A 231 -12.16 -21.41 16.25
N GLY A 232 -12.90 -20.68 17.09
CA GLY A 232 -13.71 -21.24 18.18
C GLY A 232 -12.90 -21.77 19.38
N ARG A 233 -11.59 -21.49 19.47
CA ARG A 233 -10.70 -21.94 20.54
C ARG A 233 -10.66 -20.92 21.69
N ARG A 234 -11.71 -20.90 22.51
CA ARG A 234 -11.91 -19.90 23.58
C ARG A 234 -10.80 -19.88 24.63
N GLU A 235 -10.34 -21.04 25.08
CA GLU A 235 -9.29 -21.13 26.12
C GLU A 235 -7.97 -20.49 25.66
N ALA A 236 -7.58 -20.70 24.40
CA ALA A 236 -6.39 -20.08 23.80
C ALA A 236 -6.53 -18.56 23.61
N ALA A 237 -7.74 -18.10 23.27
CA ALA A 237 -8.04 -16.67 23.16
C ALA A 237 -8.05 -15.97 24.53
N GLU A 238 -8.52 -16.65 25.58
CA GLU A 238 -8.51 -16.16 26.96
C GLU A 238 -7.09 -16.09 27.54
N ALA A 239 -6.23 -17.07 27.24
CA ALA A 239 -4.82 -17.03 27.65
C ALA A 239 -4.07 -15.79 27.12
N LEU A 240 -4.44 -15.28 25.94
CA LEU A 240 -3.84 -14.08 25.36
C LEU A 240 -4.37 -12.77 25.96
N VAL A 241 -5.52 -12.78 26.65
CA VAL A 241 -6.08 -11.57 27.29
C VAL A 241 -5.13 -11.03 28.36
N GLN A 242 -4.52 -11.92 29.14
CA GLN A 242 -3.60 -11.52 30.20
C GLN A 242 -2.32 -10.89 29.63
N ALA A 243 -1.77 -11.45 28.54
CA ALA A 243 -0.61 -10.89 27.86
C ALA A 243 -0.90 -9.52 27.23
N ILE A 244 -2.08 -9.34 26.63
CA ILE A 244 -2.53 -8.06 26.09
C ILE A 244 -2.69 -7.03 27.21
N HIS A 245 -3.33 -7.41 28.33
CA HIS A 245 -3.54 -6.52 29.47
C HIS A 245 -2.24 -5.96 30.05
N TYR A 246 -1.21 -6.81 30.23
CA TYR A 246 0.10 -6.34 30.68
C TYR A 246 0.80 -5.44 29.65
N GLY A 247 0.62 -5.70 28.36
CA GLY A 247 1.10 -4.82 27.30
C GLY A 247 0.43 -3.46 27.28
N GLU A 248 -0.88 -3.43 27.49
CA GLU A 248 -1.65 -2.19 27.61
C GLU A 248 -1.23 -1.38 28.85
N LEU A 249 -0.98 -2.04 29.99
CA LEU A 249 -0.49 -1.40 31.20
C LEU A 249 0.94 -0.83 31.02
N ALA A 250 1.80 -1.53 30.28
CA ALA A 250 3.15 -1.07 29.94
C ALA A 250 3.11 0.16 29.00
N LEU A 251 2.14 0.21 28.08
CA LEU A 251 1.89 1.36 27.21
C LEU A 251 1.37 2.56 28.01
N GLU A 252 0.41 2.34 28.91
CA GLU A 252 -0.18 3.39 29.77
C GLU A 252 0.87 4.08 30.65
N HIS A 253 1.86 3.32 31.13
CA HIS A 253 2.92 3.84 31.97
C HIS A 253 4.20 4.25 31.23
N ALA A 254 4.21 4.18 29.89
CA ALA A 254 5.39 4.48 29.06
C ALA A 254 6.67 3.72 29.50
N LYS A 255 6.49 2.47 29.94
CA LYS A 255 7.57 1.60 30.44
C LYS A 255 7.72 0.36 29.55
N PRO A 256 8.46 0.46 28.42
CA PRO A 256 8.62 -0.64 27.48
C PRO A 256 9.20 -1.92 28.12
N ASP A 257 10.03 -1.77 29.16
CA ASP A 257 10.67 -2.89 29.87
C ASP A 257 9.70 -3.71 30.74
N VAL A 258 8.59 -3.11 31.16
CA VAL A 258 7.60 -3.74 32.03
C VAL A 258 6.88 -4.88 31.32
N LEU A 259 6.73 -4.83 29.99
CA LEU A 259 6.12 -5.95 29.26
C LEU A 259 7.00 -7.19 29.29
N ALA A 260 8.32 -7.06 29.12
CA ALA A 260 9.22 -8.20 29.11
C ALA A 260 9.29 -8.88 30.49
N GLU A 261 9.27 -8.09 31.56
CA GLU A 261 9.27 -8.57 32.94
C GLU A 261 7.89 -9.16 33.34
N ALA A 262 6.79 -8.52 32.92
CA ALA A 262 5.43 -9.02 33.13
C ALA A 262 5.17 -10.32 32.35
N LEU A 263 5.61 -10.42 31.09
CA LEU A 263 5.48 -11.67 30.32
C LEU A 263 6.35 -12.79 30.87
N ALA A 264 7.49 -12.48 31.48
CA ALA A 264 8.32 -13.46 32.18
C ALA A 264 7.68 -13.99 33.49
N THR A 265 6.74 -13.25 34.08
CA THR A 265 5.99 -13.64 35.28
C THR A 265 4.63 -14.27 34.98
N VAL A 266 4.15 -14.20 33.72
CA VAL A 266 3.04 -15.03 33.27
C VAL A 266 3.50 -16.49 33.38
N PRO A 267 2.85 -17.31 34.24
CA PRO A 267 3.15 -18.73 34.27
C PRO A 267 2.87 -19.23 32.86
N HIS A 268 3.88 -19.83 32.23
CA HIS A 268 3.85 -20.31 30.85
C HIS A 268 4.25 -19.27 29.76
N THR A 269 5.44 -18.66 29.85
CA THR A 269 6.14 -18.13 28.65
C THR A 269 6.27 -19.18 27.54
N GLY A 270 6.33 -20.48 27.90
CA GLY A 270 6.16 -21.60 26.97
C GLY A 270 4.82 -21.62 26.24
N ASN A 271 3.70 -21.24 26.90
CA ASN A 271 2.40 -21.14 26.24
C ASN A 271 2.34 -19.95 25.28
N LEU A 272 3.02 -18.83 25.52
CA LEU A 272 2.90 -17.66 24.63
C LEU A 272 3.51 -17.94 23.25
N ILE A 273 4.70 -18.55 23.21
CA ILE A 273 5.35 -18.94 21.96
C ILE A 273 4.47 -19.94 21.19
N GLU A 274 3.95 -20.97 21.89
CA GLU A 274 3.06 -21.96 21.29
C GLU A 274 1.74 -21.35 20.80
N LEU A 275 1.17 -20.40 21.56
CA LEU A 275 -0.05 -19.68 21.17
C LEU A 275 0.21 -18.83 19.93
N LEU A 276 1.33 -18.12 19.84
CA LEU A 276 1.68 -17.35 18.65
C LEU A 276 1.95 -18.26 17.45
N GLN A 277 2.71 -19.36 17.61
CA GLN A 277 2.94 -20.33 16.54
C GLN A 277 1.63 -20.96 16.04
N GLY A 278 0.73 -21.32 16.95
CA GLY A 278 -0.59 -21.85 16.61
C GLY A 278 -1.50 -20.83 15.91
N ALA A 279 -1.46 -19.55 16.32
CA ALA A 279 -2.17 -18.49 15.63
C ALA A 279 -1.58 -18.21 14.23
N GLY A 280 -0.26 -18.32 14.05
CA GLY A 280 0.36 -18.33 12.73
C GLY A 280 -0.10 -19.49 11.86
N GLY A 281 -0.31 -20.67 12.44
CA GLY A 281 -0.95 -21.82 11.78
C GLY A 281 -2.38 -21.52 11.33
N LEU A 282 -3.19 -20.90 12.19
CA LEU A 282 -4.57 -20.50 11.86
C LEU A 282 -4.61 -19.45 10.73
N TYR A 283 -3.75 -18.43 10.78
CA TYR A 283 -3.70 -17.44 9.69
C TYR A 283 -3.21 -18.00 8.37
N ARG A 284 -2.36 -19.03 8.40
CA ARG A 284 -1.98 -19.81 7.21
C ARG A 284 -3.19 -20.55 6.63
N GLU A 285 -4.01 -21.16 7.48
CA GLU A 285 -5.26 -21.84 7.08
C GLU A 285 -6.29 -20.84 6.52
N PHE A 286 -6.35 -19.63 7.07
CA PHE A 286 -7.21 -18.54 6.60
C PHE A 286 -6.68 -17.83 5.34
N GLY A 287 -5.48 -18.16 4.86
CA GLY A 287 -4.88 -17.54 3.68
C GLY A 287 -4.43 -16.09 3.89
N ASN A 288 -4.17 -15.68 5.13
CA ASN A 288 -3.72 -14.32 5.46
C ASN A 288 -2.21 -14.30 5.76
N ALA A 289 -1.41 -14.14 4.70
CA ALA A 289 0.05 -14.21 4.77
C ALA A 289 0.66 -13.10 5.66
N ASP A 290 0.09 -11.90 5.65
CA ASP A 290 0.60 -10.75 6.39
C ASP A 290 0.42 -10.95 7.90
N ARG A 291 -0.78 -11.40 8.32
CA ARG A 291 -1.05 -11.71 9.74
C ARG A 291 -0.31 -12.95 10.22
N GLN A 292 -0.15 -13.95 9.35
CA GLN A 292 0.71 -15.10 9.64
C GLN A 292 2.14 -14.64 9.92
N HIS A 293 2.72 -13.81 9.04
CA HIS A 293 4.09 -13.35 9.18
C HIS A 293 4.28 -12.54 10.46
N ALA A 294 3.39 -11.57 10.74
CA ALA A 294 3.46 -10.75 11.94
C ALA A 294 3.44 -11.58 13.24
N VAL A 295 2.57 -12.58 13.33
CA VAL A 295 2.47 -13.44 14.51
C VAL A 295 3.66 -14.40 14.61
N SER A 296 4.16 -14.93 13.49
CA SER A 296 5.35 -15.80 13.46
C SER A 296 6.64 -15.04 13.84
N SER A 297 6.82 -13.82 13.35
CA SER A 297 7.97 -12.97 13.71
C SER A 297 7.96 -12.64 15.22
N LEU A 298 6.79 -12.41 15.81
CA LEU A 298 6.69 -12.22 17.26
C LEU A 298 6.99 -13.52 18.03
N ALA A 299 6.59 -14.68 17.52
CA ALA A 299 6.94 -15.97 18.13
C ALA A 299 8.45 -16.23 18.08
N GLU A 300 9.10 -15.90 16.97
CA GLU A 300 10.55 -16.00 16.80
C GLU A 300 11.29 -15.07 17.75
N TYR A 301 10.83 -13.83 17.88
CA TYR A 301 11.34 -12.86 18.86
C TYR A 301 11.36 -13.44 20.28
N TYR A 302 10.23 -13.96 20.77
CA TYR A 302 10.17 -14.56 22.10
C TYR A 302 10.96 -15.87 22.21
N THR A 303 11.08 -16.64 21.12
CA THR A 303 11.90 -17.85 21.07
C THR A 303 13.38 -17.54 21.21
N SER A 304 13.89 -16.52 20.50
CA SER A 304 15.27 -16.07 20.62
C SER A 304 15.55 -15.59 22.04
N ARG A 305 14.64 -14.80 22.63
CA ARG A 305 14.78 -14.31 24.01
C ARG A 305 14.73 -15.42 25.07
N ALA A 306 13.92 -16.47 24.84
CA ALA A 306 13.84 -17.62 25.73
C ALA A 306 15.11 -18.49 25.68
N ARG A 307 15.81 -18.57 24.54
CA ARG A 307 17.05 -19.34 24.37
C ARG A 307 18.27 -18.69 25.04
N VAL A 308 18.23 -17.38 25.27
CA VAL A 308 19.31 -16.62 25.92
C VAL A 308 19.34 -16.82 27.46
N ARG A 309 18.32 -17.48 28.05
CA ARG A 309 18.40 -17.99 29.44
C ARG A 309 18.50 -19.53 29.40
N PRO A 310 19.57 -20.19 29.88
CA PRO A 310 20.16 -19.97 31.22
C PRO A 310 21.69 -20.20 31.32
N ARG A 311 22.50 -19.20 31.74
CA ARG A 311 23.66 -19.46 32.64
C ARG A 311 24.43 -18.24 33.14
N GLU A 312 24.30 -17.07 32.56
CA GLU A 312 25.15 -15.92 32.94
C GLU A 312 24.32 -14.76 33.48
N ARG A 313 23.64 -15.00 34.60
CA ARG A 313 23.27 -13.91 35.52
C ARG A 313 24.41 -13.79 36.51
N ASP A 314 25.45 -13.07 36.13
CA ASP A 314 26.31 -12.28 37.00
C ASP A 314 27.35 -11.60 36.09
N ALA A 315 27.23 -10.27 35.92
CA ALA A 315 28.17 -9.32 35.30
C ALA A 315 27.99 -8.84 33.83
N GLY A 316 26.93 -9.23 33.08
CA GLY A 316 26.78 -8.84 31.65
C GLY A 316 25.66 -7.84 31.27
N GLU A 317 24.82 -7.39 32.20
CA GLU A 317 23.53 -6.73 31.86
C GLU A 317 23.65 -5.31 31.24
N GLU A 318 24.79 -4.63 31.33
CA GLU A 318 24.98 -3.31 30.68
C GLU A 318 25.44 -3.42 29.21
N GLN A 319 26.18 -4.48 28.83
CA GLN A 319 26.66 -4.65 27.45
C GLN A 319 25.60 -5.24 26.51
N GLU A 320 24.67 -6.03 27.03
CA GLU A 320 23.59 -6.62 26.21
C GLU A 320 22.51 -5.61 25.84
N ALA A 321 22.17 -4.67 26.73
CA ALA A 321 21.25 -3.57 26.41
C ALA A 321 21.85 -2.57 25.42
N GLU A 322 23.17 -2.33 25.49
CA GLU A 322 23.89 -1.53 24.50
C GLU A 322 23.92 -2.23 23.13
N SER A 323 24.24 -3.52 23.05
CA SER A 323 24.27 -4.25 21.77
C SER A 323 22.89 -4.44 21.10
N GLU A 324 21.81 -4.65 21.87
CA GLU A 324 20.45 -4.72 21.33
C GLU A 324 19.94 -3.35 20.84
N SER A 325 20.23 -2.27 21.58
CA SER A 325 19.99 -0.89 21.15
C SER A 325 20.80 -0.54 19.91
N GLU A 326 22.05 -0.99 19.82
CA GLU A 326 22.91 -0.79 18.66
C GLU A 326 22.39 -1.51 17.41
N HIS A 327 21.91 -2.74 17.52
CA HIS A 327 21.34 -3.47 16.38
C HIS A 327 19.97 -2.93 15.92
N GLU A 328 19.09 -2.52 16.85
CA GLU A 328 17.83 -1.85 16.47
C GLU A 328 18.10 -0.48 15.82
N ALA A 329 19.05 0.29 16.37
CA ALA A 329 19.48 1.56 15.79
C ALA A 329 20.21 1.38 14.45
N GLU A 330 20.96 0.29 14.25
CA GLU A 330 21.60 -0.04 12.98
C GLU A 330 20.56 -0.39 11.92
N HIS A 331 19.52 -1.16 12.28
CA HIS A 331 18.43 -1.50 11.37
C HIS A 331 17.59 -0.28 10.97
N GLU A 332 17.31 0.63 11.91
CA GLU A 332 16.61 1.88 11.64
C GLU A 332 17.45 2.82 10.74
N ARG A 333 18.76 2.94 11.02
CA ARG A 333 19.70 3.65 10.13
C ARG A 333 19.74 3.03 8.73
N ASP A 334 19.65 1.71 8.61
CA ASP A 334 19.62 1.02 7.32
C ASP A 334 18.35 1.33 6.52
N ILE A 335 17.20 1.46 7.18
CA ILE A 335 15.92 1.84 6.56
C ILE A 335 15.96 3.30 6.11
N ASP A 336 16.38 4.24 6.97
CA ASP A 336 16.48 5.66 6.63
C ASP A 336 17.47 5.90 5.48
N GLN A 337 18.61 5.21 5.53
CA GLN A 337 19.57 5.22 4.43
C GLN A 337 18.96 4.65 3.15
N LEU A 338 18.10 3.63 3.24
CA LEU A 338 17.43 3.04 2.08
C LEU A 338 16.40 4.00 1.47
N GLU A 339 15.60 4.70 2.28
CA GLU A 339 14.68 5.73 1.79
C GLU A 339 15.40 6.88 1.10
N HIS A 340 16.49 7.37 1.68
CA HIS A 340 17.33 8.41 1.08
C HIS A 340 17.94 7.95 -0.25
N ARG A 341 18.43 6.71 -0.33
CA ARG A 341 18.93 6.11 -1.58
C ARG A 341 17.84 6.01 -2.66
N MET A 342 16.63 5.64 -2.27
CA MET A 342 15.48 5.58 -3.19
C MET A 342 15.13 6.97 -3.75
N GLU A 343 15.21 8.02 -2.94
CA GLU A 343 15.00 9.39 -3.41
C GLU A 343 16.04 9.80 -4.46
N ILE A 344 17.32 9.51 -4.23
CA ILE A 344 18.40 9.79 -5.20
C ILE A 344 18.22 8.96 -6.48
N LEU A 345 17.82 7.69 -6.38
CA LEU A 345 17.51 6.86 -7.56
C LEU A 345 16.32 7.42 -8.37
N ARG A 346 15.30 7.99 -7.71
CA ARG A 346 14.20 8.71 -8.38
C ARG A 346 14.70 9.98 -9.07
N LEU A 347 15.61 10.74 -8.44
CA LEU A 347 16.24 11.90 -9.06
C LEU A 347 17.04 11.50 -10.30
N ALA A 348 17.85 10.44 -10.23
CA ALA A 348 18.63 9.96 -11.36
C ALA A 348 17.74 9.50 -12.52
N ARG A 349 16.65 8.76 -12.22
CA ARG A 349 15.63 8.39 -13.21
C ARG A 349 15.04 9.63 -13.88
N GLY A 350 14.73 10.65 -13.08
CA GLY A 350 14.19 11.92 -13.56
C GLY A 350 15.15 12.72 -14.45
N ALA A 351 16.47 12.58 -14.26
CA ALA A 351 17.47 13.13 -15.18
C ALA A 351 17.46 12.39 -16.51
N HIS A 352 17.57 11.06 -16.50
CA HIS A 352 17.57 10.27 -17.73
C HIS A 352 16.27 10.43 -18.53
N ALA A 353 15.10 10.44 -17.87
CA ALA A 353 13.82 10.66 -18.55
C ALA A 353 13.76 12.04 -19.22
N ARG A 354 14.23 13.10 -18.55
CA ARG A 354 14.25 14.46 -19.11
C ARG A 354 15.29 14.64 -20.22
N ALA A 355 16.45 14.00 -20.10
CA ALA A 355 17.46 13.98 -21.16
C ALA A 355 16.93 13.28 -22.42
N ALA A 356 16.25 12.13 -22.26
CA ALA A 356 15.61 11.39 -23.35
C ALA A 356 14.52 12.18 -24.10
N HIS A 357 14.01 13.28 -23.51
CA HIS A 357 13.04 14.17 -24.15
C HIS A 357 13.67 15.39 -24.82
N ARG A 358 14.91 15.75 -24.45
CA ARG A 358 15.58 16.98 -24.92
C ARG A 358 16.46 16.74 -26.13
N ASP A 359 17.22 15.67 -26.09
CA ASP A 359 18.01 15.27 -27.23
C ASP A 359 17.17 14.25 -28.02
N ASP A 360 17.18 14.31 -29.35
CA ASP A 360 16.90 13.16 -30.22
C ASP A 360 17.94 12.03 -30.00
N ALA A 361 18.55 11.98 -28.81
CA ALA A 361 19.55 11.03 -28.40
C ALA A 361 18.92 9.65 -28.44
N GLU A 362 19.63 8.80 -29.18
CA GLU A 362 19.49 7.36 -29.27
C GLU A 362 19.08 6.77 -27.92
N GLY A 363 18.23 5.74 -27.94
CA GLY A 363 17.42 5.23 -26.82
C GLY A 363 18.13 4.84 -25.50
N GLY A 364 19.43 5.12 -25.35
CA GLY A 364 20.22 4.96 -24.13
C GLY A 364 19.65 5.66 -22.89
N HIS A 365 19.23 6.93 -22.97
CA HIS A 365 18.64 7.62 -21.80
C HIS A 365 17.29 7.03 -21.40
N ARG A 366 16.49 6.56 -22.36
CA ARG A 366 15.22 5.87 -22.08
C ARG A 366 15.46 4.51 -21.42
N ALA A 367 16.37 3.71 -21.97
CA ALA A 367 16.78 2.43 -21.40
C ALA A 367 17.38 2.60 -19.99
N ALA A 368 18.17 3.65 -19.76
CA ALA A 368 18.70 4.01 -18.44
C ALA A 368 17.58 4.29 -17.41
N ALA A 369 16.56 5.05 -17.79
CA ALA A 369 15.42 5.31 -16.92
C ALA A 369 14.64 4.02 -16.58
N GLU A 370 14.46 3.12 -17.55
CA GLU A 370 13.80 1.82 -17.35
C GLU A 370 14.60 0.91 -16.40
N VAL A 371 15.93 0.87 -16.51
CA VAL A 371 16.79 0.14 -15.58
C VAL A 371 16.65 0.69 -14.15
N LEU A 372 16.62 2.01 -13.98
CA LEU A 372 16.43 2.63 -12.66
C LEU A 372 15.06 2.35 -12.04
N VAL A 373 14.01 2.16 -12.83
CA VAL A 373 12.70 1.69 -12.33
C VAL A 373 12.82 0.30 -11.71
N ARG A 374 13.58 -0.60 -12.33
CA ARG A 374 13.78 -1.95 -11.79
C ARG A 374 14.57 -1.93 -10.48
N PHE A 375 15.58 -1.06 -10.37
CA PHE A 375 16.31 -0.86 -9.10
C PHE A 375 15.45 -0.26 -8.00
N LEU A 376 14.58 0.70 -8.33
CA LEU A 376 13.62 1.26 -7.38
C LEU A 376 12.66 0.18 -6.87
N HIS A 377 12.17 -0.69 -7.76
CA HIS A 377 11.31 -1.81 -7.37
C HIS A 377 12.03 -2.79 -6.43
N VAL A 378 13.31 -3.08 -6.68
CA VAL A 378 14.12 -3.90 -5.76
C VAL A 378 14.27 -3.23 -4.40
N ALA A 379 14.53 -1.92 -4.35
CA ALA A 379 14.65 -1.18 -3.10
C ALA A 379 13.32 -1.15 -2.33
N GLU A 380 12.19 -1.02 -3.02
CA GLU A 380 10.84 -1.13 -2.43
C GLU A 380 10.62 -2.51 -1.81
N LEU A 381 10.98 -3.58 -2.52
CA LEU A 381 10.91 -4.95 -1.98
C LEU A 381 11.81 -5.14 -0.76
N GLN A 382 13.00 -4.54 -0.74
CA GLN A 382 13.90 -4.59 0.43
C GLN A 382 13.29 -3.86 1.63
N ARG A 383 12.71 -2.68 1.40
CA ARG A 383 12.00 -1.91 2.43
C ARG A 383 10.83 -2.69 3.02
N GLU A 384 10.11 -3.43 2.18
CA GLU A 384 8.97 -4.25 2.58
C GLU A 384 9.38 -5.58 3.24
N GLY A 385 10.68 -5.84 3.41
CA GLY A 385 11.18 -7.10 3.98
C GLY A 385 10.85 -8.31 3.10
N ALA A 386 10.75 -8.12 1.78
CA ALA A 386 10.40 -9.19 0.85
C ALA A 386 11.39 -10.36 0.95
N ARG A 387 10.88 -11.57 0.72
CA ARG A 387 11.69 -12.80 0.76
C ARG A 387 12.84 -12.72 -0.23
N GLN A 388 13.96 -13.35 0.13
CA GLN A 388 15.18 -13.43 -0.70
C GLN A 388 14.93 -13.92 -2.13
N GLU A 389 13.93 -14.78 -2.35
CA GLU A 389 13.54 -15.26 -3.69
C GLU A 389 12.95 -14.13 -4.57
N ALA A 390 12.08 -13.29 -4.00
CA ALA A 390 11.49 -12.15 -4.70
C ALA A 390 12.55 -11.09 -5.02
N LEU A 391 13.48 -10.86 -4.08
CA LEU A 391 14.64 -10.01 -4.30
C LEU A 391 15.53 -10.57 -5.42
N ALA A 392 15.88 -11.86 -5.37
CA ALA A 392 16.72 -12.50 -6.39
C ALA A 392 16.11 -12.43 -7.80
N GLN A 393 14.79 -12.61 -7.92
CA GLN A 393 14.07 -12.47 -9.18
C GLN A 393 14.06 -11.02 -9.68
N ALA A 394 13.84 -10.05 -8.80
CA ALA A 394 13.85 -8.63 -9.15
C ALA A 394 15.26 -8.13 -9.53
N PHE A 395 16.31 -8.71 -8.93
CA PHE A 395 17.72 -8.46 -9.25
C PHE A 395 18.20 -9.12 -10.56
N GLU A 396 17.41 -9.99 -11.20
CA GLU A 396 17.87 -10.73 -12.38
C GLU A 396 18.23 -9.80 -13.55
N GLY A 397 19.51 -9.82 -13.97
CA GLY A 397 20.02 -8.92 -15.02
C GLY A 397 20.32 -7.49 -14.56
N LEU A 398 20.31 -7.22 -13.25
CA LEU A 398 20.71 -5.96 -12.65
C LEU A 398 22.10 -6.10 -12.00
N SER A 399 23.09 -5.32 -12.45
CA SER A 399 24.41 -5.29 -11.81
C SER A 399 24.62 -3.99 -11.04
N MET A 400 25.33 -4.05 -9.91
CA MET A 400 25.67 -2.83 -9.17
C MET A 400 26.57 -1.88 -9.97
N GLY A 401 27.46 -2.42 -10.81
CA GLY A 401 28.25 -1.62 -11.75
C GLY A 401 27.37 -0.75 -12.65
N ARG A 402 26.25 -1.32 -13.13
CA ARG A 402 25.30 -0.57 -13.96
C ARG A 402 24.62 0.56 -13.20
N VAL A 403 24.27 0.38 -11.92
CA VAL A 403 23.71 1.48 -11.10
C VAL A 403 24.69 2.63 -10.96
N ILE A 404 25.96 2.30 -10.68
CA ILE A 404 27.02 3.29 -10.48
C ILE A 404 27.20 4.14 -11.75
N GLU A 405 27.27 3.50 -12.92
CA GLU A 405 27.33 4.19 -14.22
C GLU A 405 26.14 5.14 -14.42
N LEU A 406 24.92 4.67 -14.18
CA LEU A 406 23.70 5.46 -14.36
C LEU A 406 23.64 6.65 -13.38
N LEU A 407 24.07 6.48 -12.14
CA LEU A 407 24.15 7.58 -11.17
C LEU A 407 25.21 8.63 -11.56
N GLN A 408 26.36 8.20 -12.09
CA GLN A 408 27.40 9.10 -12.60
C GLN A 408 26.93 9.86 -13.85
N ASP A 409 26.21 9.19 -14.75
CA ASP A 409 25.61 9.83 -15.91
C ASP A 409 24.53 10.85 -15.50
N ALA A 410 23.64 10.49 -14.58
CA ALA A 410 22.66 11.41 -14.03
C ALA A 410 23.31 12.63 -13.35
N SER A 411 24.41 12.42 -12.62
CA SER A 411 25.19 13.52 -12.03
C SER A 411 25.68 14.50 -13.10
N ARG A 412 26.27 13.99 -14.19
CA ARG A 412 26.74 14.78 -15.32
C ARG A 412 25.62 15.61 -15.95
N VAL A 413 24.48 14.96 -16.23
CA VAL A 413 23.28 15.61 -16.78
C VAL A 413 22.79 16.74 -15.87
N TYR A 414 22.76 16.52 -14.56
CA TYR A 414 22.36 17.58 -13.63
C TYR A 414 23.37 18.73 -13.56
N ARG A 415 24.68 18.50 -13.71
CA ARG A 415 25.68 19.59 -13.80
C ARG A 415 25.47 20.42 -15.06
N GLU A 416 25.22 19.78 -16.20
CA GLU A 416 24.94 20.46 -17.46
C GLU A 416 23.68 21.34 -17.37
N TRP A 417 22.71 20.95 -16.55
CA TRP A 417 21.49 21.74 -16.29
C TRP A 417 21.65 22.78 -15.16
N GLY A 418 22.84 22.96 -14.60
CA GLY A 418 23.08 23.89 -13.50
C GLY A 418 22.48 23.46 -12.15
N GLN A 419 22.10 22.19 -11.98
CA GLN A 419 21.52 21.65 -10.75
C GLN A 419 22.60 21.02 -9.86
N ALA A 420 23.53 21.84 -9.36
CA ALA A 420 24.72 21.39 -8.63
C ALA A 420 24.40 20.44 -7.46
N SER A 421 23.44 20.78 -6.59
CA SER A 421 23.10 19.95 -5.43
C SER A 421 22.56 18.56 -5.81
N ARG A 422 21.79 18.46 -6.91
CA ARG A 422 21.26 17.16 -7.38
C ARG A 422 22.34 16.32 -8.05
N ALA A 423 23.27 16.98 -8.73
CA ALA A 423 24.43 16.32 -9.29
C ALA A 423 25.34 15.73 -8.20
N GLU A 424 25.54 16.47 -7.11
CA GLU A 424 26.31 16.05 -5.95
C GLU A 424 25.69 14.81 -5.28
N LEU A 425 24.39 14.85 -4.98
CA LEU A 425 23.67 13.70 -4.41
C LEU A 425 23.79 12.42 -5.27
N CYS A 426 23.64 12.53 -6.59
CA CYS A 426 23.81 11.38 -7.49
C CYS A 426 25.25 10.86 -7.49
N HIS A 427 26.24 11.76 -7.40
CA HIS A 427 27.65 11.41 -7.38
C HIS A 427 28.04 10.70 -6.08
N GLU A 428 27.66 11.25 -4.93
CA GLU A 428 27.92 10.68 -3.61
C GLU A 428 27.33 9.26 -3.50
N LEU A 429 26.11 9.05 -3.98
CA LEU A 429 25.51 7.71 -3.97
C LEU A 429 26.25 6.73 -4.89
N ALA A 430 26.75 7.20 -6.03
CA ALA A 430 27.56 6.36 -6.92
C ALA A 430 28.88 5.94 -6.24
N GLU A 431 29.55 6.88 -5.54
CA GLU A 431 30.78 6.61 -4.79
C GLU A 431 30.55 5.67 -3.61
N TYR A 432 29.43 5.83 -2.91
CA TYR A 432 29.00 4.92 -1.86
C TYR A 432 28.88 3.47 -2.38
N TYR A 433 28.15 3.27 -3.49
CA TYR A 433 27.99 1.94 -4.06
C TYR A 433 29.30 1.37 -4.62
N ALA A 434 30.16 2.20 -5.21
CA ALA A 434 31.48 1.76 -5.69
C ALA A 434 32.36 1.30 -4.53
N SER A 435 32.34 2.01 -3.40
CA SER A 435 33.14 1.68 -2.22
C SER A 435 32.63 0.39 -1.56
N ARG A 436 31.32 0.22 -1.46
CA ARG A 436 30.71 -1.03 -0.96
C ARG A 436 30.98 -2.23 -1.86
N GLY A 437 31.00 -2.02 -3.18
CA GLY A 437 31.38 -3.06 -4.14
C GLY A 437 32.83 -3.53 -3.97
N ARG A 438 33.77 -2.60 -3.77
CA ARG A 438 35.18 -2.92 -3.50
C ARG A 438 35.39 -3.68 -2.20
N ALA A 439 34.70 -3.29 -1.13
CA ALA A 439 34.76 -3.98 0.16
C ALA A 439 34.31 -5.45 0.04
N ARG A 440 33.18 -5.70 -0.63
CA ARG A 440 32.68 -7.07 -0.86
C ARG A 440 33.58 -7.91 -1.76
N ALA A 441 34.21 -7.30 -2.76
CA ALA A 441 35.17 -8.01 -3.61
C ALA A 441 36.40 -8.47 -2.79
N ALA A 442 36.92 -7.61 -1.91
CA ALA A 442 38.03 -7.94 -1.01
C ALA A 442 37.67 -9.03 0.02
N GLU A 443 36.42 -9.06 0.50
CA GLU A 443 35.92 -10.13 1.39
C GLU A 443 35.72 -11.48 0.66
N SER A 444 35.55 -11.46 -0.66
CA SER A 444 35.30 -12.67 -1.47
C SER A 444 36.56 -13.37 -2.00
N GLU A 445 37.74 -12.76 -1.83
CA GLU A 445 39.03 -13.34 -2.23
C GLU A 445 39.59 -14.38 -1.22
N ASP A 446 38.71 -14.98 -0.40
CA ASP A 446 39.05 -16.13 0.45
C ASP A 446 39.14 -17.40 -0.43
N PRO A 447 40.34 -17.99 -0.63
CA PRO A 447 40.59 -18.94 -1.72
C PRO A 447 39.80 -20.27 -1.64
N ASP A 448 39.22 -20.62 -0.49
CA ASP A 448 38.49 -21.88 -0.28
C ASP A 448 37.02 -21.86 -0.75
N VAL A 449 36.42 -20.69 -1.05
CA VAL A 449 34.99 -20.57 -1.43
C VAL A 449 34.76 -20.61 -2.94
N SER A 450 35.83 -20.43 -3.74
CA SER A 450 35.76 -20.30 -5.21
C SER A 450 35.36 -21.61 -5.92
N GLU A 451 35.74 -22.78 -5.40
CA GLU A 451 35.42 -24.07 -6.05
C GLU A 451 33.96 -24.50 -5.86
N GLN A 452 33.31 -24.15 -4.73
CA GLN A 452 31.90 -24.52 -4.47
C GLN A 452 30.90 -23.69 -5.30
N SER A 453 31.28 -22.48 -5.70
CA SER A 453 30.41 -21.57 -6.47
C SER A 453 30.29 -21.98 -7.95
N GLY A 454 31.31 -22.66 -8.49
CA GLY A 454 31.30 -23.19 -9.87
C GLY A 454 30.29 -24.33 -10.08
N GLU A 455 30.25 -25.30 -9.16
CA GLU A 455 29.35 -26.46 -9.25
C GLU A 455 27.86 -26.09 -9.04
N LEU A 456 27.59 -25.06 -8.24
CA LEU A 456 26.23 -24.53 -8.02
C LEU A 456 25.67 -23.76 -9.23
N GLN A 457 26.54 -23.15 -10.04
CA GLN A 457 26.13 -22.46 -11.27
C GLN A 457 25.84 -23.41 -12.43
N GLU A 458 26.54 -24.55 -12.53
CA GLU A 458 26.22 -25.58 -13.55
C GLU A 458 24.91 -26.32 -13.24
N ARG A 459 24.62 -26.61 -11.97
CA ARG A 459 23.35 -27.25 -11.58
C ARG A 459 22.10 -26.38 -11.80
N ARG A 460 22.25 -25.05 -11.86
CA ARG A 460 21.13 -24.11 -12.10
C ARG A 460 20.75 -23.96 -13.58
N ARG A 461 21.56 -24.45 -14.53
CA ARG A 461 21.28 -24.33 -15.97
C ARG A 461 20.31 -25.40 -16.50
N GLU A 462 19.99 -26.43 -15.72
CA GLU A 462 19.08 -27.51 -16.14
C GLU A 462 17.72 -27.43 -15.41
N ARG A 463 16.74 -26.76 -16.06
CA ARG A 463 15.26 -26.75 -15.84
C ARG A 463 14.66 -25.94 -14.67
N PRO A 464 13.83 -24.92 -15.00
CA PRO A 464 12.73 -24.51 -14.09
C PRO A 464 11.36 -24.16 -14.75
N GLU A 465 11.13 -24.34 -16.05
CA GLU A 465 9.86 -23.88 -16.68
C GLU A 465 8.59 -24.69 -16.33
N GLN A 466 8.71 -25.89 -15.74
CA GLN A 466 7.54 -26.76 -15.48
C GLN A 466 6.67 -26.32 -14.27
N GLY A 467 7.26 -25.73 -13.23
CA GLY A 467 6.59 -25.63 -11.92
C GLY A 467 5.45 -24.60 -11.80
N ALA A 468 5.45 -23.53 -12.61
CA ALA A 468 4.38 -22.54 -12.60
C ALA A 468 3.13 -23.00 -13.37
N VAL A 469 3.34 -23.74 -14.47
CA VAL A 469 2.28 -24.31 -15.30
C VAL A 469 1.57 -25.44 -14.56
N ASP A 470 2.31 -26.29 -13.86
CA ASP A 470 1.75 -27.40 -13.08
C ASP A 470 0.87 -26.91 -11.90
N ARG A 471 1.22 -25.76 -11.30
CA ARG A 471 0.43 -25.15 -10.21
C ARG A 471 -0.90 -24.56 -10.69
N LEU A 472 -0.92 -23.95 -11.88
CA LEU A 472 -2.16 -23.46 -12.49
C LEU A 472 -3.03 -24.61 -13.00
N ALA A 473 -2.44 -25.65 -13.59
CA ALA A 473 -3.14 -26.86 -14.02
C ALA A 473 -3.85 -27.55 -12.85
N ASN A 474 -3.16 -27.73 -11.71
CA ASN A 474 -3.72 -28.34 -10.51
C ASN A 474 -4.88 -27.53 -9.90
N ARG A 475 -4.86 -26.19 -10.01
CA ARG A 475 -5.94 -25.32 -9.50
C ARG A 475 -7.19 -25.38 -10.36
N VAL A 476 -7.04 -25.45 -11.69
CA VAL A 476 -8.16 -25.61 -12.62
C VAL A 476 -8.83 -26.97 -12.44
N GLU A 477 -8.04 -28.03 -12.24
CA GLU A 477 -8.55 -29.39 -12.03
C GLU A 477 -9.39 -29.48 -10.74
N ARG A 478 -8.96 -28.82 -9.64
CA ARG A 478 -9.72 -28.76 -8.39
C ARG A 478 -11.10 -28.09 -8.53
N LEU A 479 -11.17 -26.93 -9.19
CA LEU A 479 -12.44 -26.20 -9.38
C LEU A 479 -13.40 -26.94 -10.31
N GLN A 480 -12.87 -27.67 -11.30
CA GLN A 480 -13.69 -28.52 -12.17
C GLN A 480 -14.28 -29.71 -11.40
N GLU A 481 -13.57 -30.25 -10.42
CA GLU A 481 -14.05 -31.34 -9.58
C GLU A 481 -15.16 -30.88 -8.60
N GLU A 482 -15.04 -29.70 -8.00
CA GLU A 482 -16.11 -29.11 -7.17
C GLU A 482 -17.40 -28.86 -7.97
N LEU A 483 -17.29 -28.33 -9.19
CA LEU A 483 -18.42 -28.17 -10.10
C LEU A 483 -19.04 -29.52 -10.52
N ARG A 484 -18.23 -30.57 -10.68
CA ARG A 484 -18.73 -31.93 -10.91
C ARG A 484 -19.52 -32.44 -9.70
N GLN A 485 -19.02 -32.25 -8.48
CA GLN A 485 -19.73 -32.66 -7.27
C GLN A 485 -21.08 -31.96 -7.14
N VAL A 486 -21.15 -30.64 -7.36
CA VAL A 486 -22.43 -29.90 -7.36
C VAL A 486 -23.40 -30.46 -8.41
N ARG A 487 -22.91 -30.76 -9.62
CA ARG A 487 -23.73 -31.39 -10.68
C ARG A 487 -24.21 -32.79 -10.31
N VAL A 488 -23.38 -33.59 -9.64
CA VAL A 488 -23.76 -34.93 -9.15
C VAL A 488 -24.83 -34.82 -8.07
N THR A 489 -24.70 -33.91 -7.11
CA THR A 489 -25.70 -33.66 -6.08
C THR A 489 -27.04 -33.22 -6.70
N LEU A 490 -27.00 -32.29 -7.67
CA LEU A 490 -28.20 -31.87 -8.41
C LEU A 490 -28.83 -33.02 -9.23
N ARG A 491 -28.02 -33.90 -9.83
CA ARG A 491 -28.51 -35.08 -10.56
C ARG A 491 -29.10 -36.14 -9.62
N ARG A 492 -28.51 -36.35 -8.45
CA ARG A 492 -29.02 -37.26 -7.42
C ARG A 492 -30.36 -36.78 -6.89
N LEU A 493 -30.47 -35.49 -6.57
CA LEU A 493 -31.73 -34.84 -6.19
C LEU A 493 -32.79 -34.86 -7.30
N ALA A 494 -32.37 -34.91 -8.58
CA ALA A 494 -33.26 -35.08 -9.72
C ALA A 494 -33.64 -36.55 -10.00
N GLY A 495 -32.81 -37.51 -9.56
CA GLY A 495 -33.00 -38.95 -9.72
C GLY A 495 -33.84 -39.59 -8.62
N GLU A 496 -33.76 -39.09 -7.40
CA GLU A 496 -34.55 -39.51 -6.23
C GLU A 496 -36.04 -39.08 -6.31
N ARG A 497 -36.47 -38.41 -7.39
CA ARG A 497 -37.88 -38.08 -7.70
C ARG A 497 -38.47 -38.94 -8.83
N ARG A 498 -38.06 -40.21 -8.92
CA ARG A 498 -38.84 -41.27 -9.61
C ARG A 498 -39.65 -42.01 -8.57
#